data_AF-A0A932PF80-F1
#
_entry.id   AF-A0A932PF80-F1
#
_cell.length_a   1.000
_cell.length_b   1.000
_cell.length_c   1.000
_cell.angle_alpha   90.00
_cell.angle_beta   90.00
_cell.angle_gamma   90.00
#
_symmetry.space_group_name_H-M   'P 1'
#
loop_
_entity.id
_entity.type
_entity.pdbx_description
1 polymer ?
#
loop_
_entity_poly.entity_id
_entity_poly.type
_entity_poly.pdbx_seq_one_letter_code
_entity_poly.pdbx_strand_id
1 'polypeptide(L)'
;NLHRQRIRAKRLRYAMEVFAGCYPAEFRGGVYKQVESIQSDLGHVNDLRNLVQTLVKLRPRVALRSRPVRQAVTSRLIDRLTEEIGQELRERQHEFIIRWPVKQRELRRKFKRFLGPRVII
;
A
#
# COMPACT_ATOMS: atom_id res chain seq x y z
N ASN A 1 -5.51 2.00 -10.76
CA ASN A 1 -5.62 0.87 -9.80
C ASN A 1 -4.40 0.86 -8.88
N LEU A 2 -4.59 1.12 -7.57
CA LEU A 2 -3.51 1.19 -6.57
C LEU A 2 -2.72 -0.11 -6.38
N HIS A 3 -3.31 -1.26 -6.70
CA HIS A 3 -2.61 -2.54 -6.68
C HIS A 3 -1.44 -2.58 -7.68
N ARG A 4 -1.66 -2.07 -8.91
CA ARG A 4 -0.57 -1.94 -9.91
C ARG A 4 0.51 -0.97 -9.44
N GLN A 5 0.12 0.09 -8.75
CA GLN A 5 1.05 1.06 -8.17
C GLN A 5 1.92 0.44 -7.09
N ARG A 6 1.33 -0.40 -6.23
CA ARG A 6 2.08 -1.20 -5.23
C ARG A 6 3.13 -2.09 -5.90
N ILE A 7 2.75 -2.81 -6.96
CA ILE A 7 3.68 -3.68 -7.70
C ILE A 7 4.83 -2.85 -8.29
N ARG A 8 4.53 -1.71 -8.91
CA ARG A 8 5.56 -0.80 -9.47
C ARG A 8 6.48 -0.25 -8.38
N ALA A 9 5.93 0.17 -7.24
CA ALA A 9 6.73 0.64 -6.11
C ALA A 9 7.65 -0.46 -5.57
N LYS A 10 7.19 -1.70 -5.46
CA LYS A 10 8.03 -2.86 -5.09
C LYS A 10 9.16 -3.09 -6.09
N ARG A 11 8.85 -3.12 -7.38
CA ARG A 11 9.86 -3.26 -8.45
C ARG A 11 10.91 -2.16 -8.39
N LEU A 12 10.49 -0.92 -8.11
CA LEU A 12 11.43 0.20 -7.95
C LEU A 12 12.39 -0.02 -6.77
N ARG A 13 11.89 -0.43 -5.59
CA ARG A 13 12.75 -0.73 -4.45
C ARG A 13 13.71 -1.88 -4.75
N TYR A 14 13.24 -2.97 -5.36
CA TYR A 14 14.12 -4.09 -5.71
C TYR A 14 15.21 -3.66 -6.69
N ALA A 15 14.89 -2.84 -7.69
CA ALA A 15 15.91 -2.26 -8.55
C ALA A 15 16.91 -1.41 -7.76
N MET A 16 16.43 -0.58 -6.83
CA MET A 16 17.31 0.24 -5.97
C MET A 16 18.20 -0.59 -5.04
N GLU A 17 17.74 -1.75 -4.59
CA GLU A 17 18.52 -2.69 -3.78
C GLU A 17 19.59 -3.39 -4.61
N VAL A 18 19.26 -3.84 -5.83
CA VAL A 18 20.20 -4.45 -6.77
C VAL A 18 21.32 -3.48 -7.15
N PHE A 19 20.97 -2.22 -7.44
CA PHE A 19 21.93 -1.18 -7.83
C PHE A 19 22.44 -0.36 -6.63
N ALA A 20 22.30 -0.85 -5.39
CA ALA A 20 22.66 -0.08 -4.21
C ALA A 20 24.12 0.40 -4.21
N GLY A 21 25.05 -0.41 -4.74
CA GLY A 21 26.47 -0.06 -4.86
C GLY A 21 26.77 1.00 -5.95
N CYS A 22 25.84 1.26 -6.85
CA CYS A 22 25.98 2.28 -7.91
C CYS A 22 25.52 3.67 -7.43
N TYR A 23 24.98 3.79 -6.21
CA TYR A 23 24.45 5.03 -5.70
C TYR A 23 25.32 5.61 -4.58
N PRO A 24 25.46 6.95 -4.52
CA PRO A 24 26.13 7.60 -3.40
C PRO A 24 25.30 7.42 -2.11
N ALA A 25 25.94 7.46 -0.95
CA ALA A 25 25.30 7.15 0.34
C ALA A 25 24.05 8.00 0.63
N GLU A 26 24.03 9.25 0.18
CA GLU A 26 22.93 10.20 0.32
C GLU A 26 21.67 9.78 -0.45
N PHE A 27 21.81 8.94 -1.48
CA PHE A 27 20.67 8.37 -2.20
C PHE A 27 19.79 7.51 -1.27
N ARG A 28 20.41 6.75 -0.37
CA ARG A 28 19.69 5.92 0.61
C ARG A 28 18.97 6.80 1.64
N GLY A 29 19.62 7.85 2.13
CA GLY A 29 19.00 8.80 3.05
C GLY A 29 17.83 9.58 2.45
N GLY A 30 17.85 9.85 1.13
CA GLY A 30 16.87 10.72 0.47
C GLY A 30 15.78 10.00 -0.34
N VAL A 31 16.18 9.21 -1.35
CA VAL A 31 15.27 8.57 -2.31
C VAL A 31 14.69 7.29 -1.73
N TYR A 32 15.53 6.46 -1.12
CA TYR A 32 15.11 5.17 -0.55
C TYR A 32 14.05 5.35 0.53
N LYS A 33 14.27 6.27 1.49
CA LYS A 33 13.25 6.62 2.50
C LYS A 33 11.92 7.08 1.91
N GLN A 34 11.95 7.82 0.80
CA GLN A 34 10.71 8.28 0.15
C GLN A 34 9.98 7.14 -0.55
N VAL A 35 10.70 6.24 -1.23
CA VAL A 35 10.11 5.04 -1.83
C VAL A 35 9.54 4.12 -0.77
N GLU A 36 10.22 3.96 0.36
CA GLU A 36 9.75 3.20 1.52
C GLU A 36 8.44 3.78 2.10
N SER A 37 8.36 5.10 2.29
CA SER A 37 7.11 5.75 2.70
C SER A 37 5.96 5.48 1.72
N ILE A 38 6.21 5.60 0.41
CA ILE A 38 5.19 5.30 -0.62
C ILE A 38 4.75 3.83 -0.55
N GLN A 39 5.70 2.90 -0.34
CA GLN A 39 5.39 1.49 -0.20
C GLN A 39 4.59 1.20 1.06
N SER A 40 4.90 1.86 2.19
CA SER A 40 4.16 1.72 3.44
C SER A 40 2.70 2.13 3.25
N ASP A 41 2.44 3.29 2.64
CA ASP A 41 1.07 3.75 2.37
C ASP A 41 0.30 2.76 1.48
N LEU A 42 0.94 2.29 0.40
CA LEU A 42 0.35 1.31 -0.52
C LEU A 42 0.18 -0.08 0.11
N GLY A 43 1.04 -0.42 1.08
CA GLY A 43 0.95 -1.63 1.89
C GLY A 43 -0.30 -1.59 2.76
N HIS A 44 -0.49 -0.50 3.50
CA HIS A 44 -1.65 -0.34 4.38
C HIS A 44 -2.98 -0.44 3.61
N VAL A 45 -3.08 0.25 2.46
CA VAL A 45 -4.25 0.13 1.56
C VAL A 45 -4.48 -1.31 1.09
N ASN A 46 -3.40 -2.05 0.79
CA ASN A 46 -3.50 -3.43 0.34
C ASN A 46 -3.96 -4.36 1.48
N ASP A 47 -3.51 -4.12 2.71
CA ASP A 47 -3.83 -4.94 3.87
C ASP A 47 -5.30 -4.76 4.28
N LEU A 48 -5.79 -3.52 4.33
CA LEU A 48 -7.21 -3.22 4.53
C LEU A 48 -8.08 -3.91 3.46
N ARG A 49 -7.68 -3.84 2.19
CA ARG A 49 -8.37 -4.52 1.09
C ARG A 49 -8.40 -6.04 1.29
N ASN A 50 -7.28 -6.64 1.65
CA ASN A 50 -7.18 -8.07 1.92
C ASN A 50 -8.07 -8.47 3.11
N LEU A 51 -8.14 -7.63 4.14
CA LEU A 51 -8.99 -7.84 5.31
C LEU A 51 -10.48 -7.83 4.95
N VAL A 52 -10.95 -6.82 4.21
CA VAL A 52 -12.33 -6.78 3.69
C VAL A 52 -12.66 -8.03 2.88
N GLN A 53 -11.79 -8.41 1.94
CA GLN A 53 -12.00 -9.62 1.13
C GLN A 53 -12.05 -10.90 1.98
N THR A 54 -11.23 -10.95 3.04
CA THR A 54 -11.20 -12.09 3.95
C THR A 54 -12.50 -12.16 4.76
N LEU A 55 -12.98 -11.05 5.30
CA LEU A 55 -14.25 -10.99 6.05
C LEU A 55 -15.44 -11.39 5.18
N VAL A 56 -15.53 -10.90 3.94
CA VAL A 56 -16.57 -11.29 2.98
C VAL A 56 -16.56 -12.80 2.72
N LYS A 57 -15.37 -13.40 2.56
CA LYS A 57 -15.22 -14.85 2.36
C LYS A 57 -15.53 -15.66 3.62
N LEU A 58 -15.25 -15.11 4.80
CA LEU A 58 -15.49 -15.76 6.09
C LEU A 58 -16.96 -15.71 6.48
N ARG A 59 -17.69 -14.65 6.12
CA ARG A 59 -19.10 -14.44 6.47
C ARG A 59 -19.98 -15.70 6.33
N PRO A 60 -20.08 -16.35 5.15
CA PRO A 60 -20.91 -17.56 5.01
C PRO A 60 -20.39 -18.73 5.85
N ARG A 61 -19.06 -18.89 5.97
CA ARG A 61 -18.44 -19.99 6.72
C ARG A 61 -18.72 -19.90 8.21
N VAL A 62 -18.67 -18.70 8.76
CA VAL A 62 -18.93 -18.45 10.17
C VAL A 62 -20.44 -18.53 10.46
N ALA A 63 -21.29 -18.02 9.57
CA ALA A 63 -22.74 -18.17 9.71
C ALA A 63 -23.16 -19.65 9.77
N LEU A 64 -22.65 -20.48 8.85
CA LEU A 64 -22.98 -21.91 8.80
C LEU A 64 -22.49 -22.70 10.02
N ARG A 65 -21.36 -22.30 10.62
CA ARG A 65 -20.81 -22.94 11.82
C ARG A 65 -21.47 -22.46 13.12
N SER A 66 -22.24 -21.39 13.07
CA SER A 66 -22.90 -20.83 14.24
C SER A 66 -24.21 -21.57 14.55
N ARG A 67 -24.52 -21.74 15.85
CA ARG A 67 -25.83 -22.25 16.28
C ARG A 67 -26.95 -21.41 15.63
N PRO A 68 -28.07 -22.02 15.16
CA PRO A 68 -29.15 -21.30 14.47
C PRO A 68 -29.55 -19.98 15.13
N VAL A 69 -29.72 -20.01 16.46
CA VAL A 69 -30.10 -18.84 17.27
C VAL A 69 -29.10 -17.67 17.23
N ARG A 70 -27.82 -17.90 16.91
CA ARG A 70 -26.76 -16.88 16.86
C ARG A 70 -26.37 -16.45 15.45
N GLN A 71 -26.85 -17.13 14.39
CA GLN A 71 -26.41 -16.87 13.01
C GLN A 71 -26.66 -15.42 12.57
N ALA A 72 -27.80 -14.85 12.93
CA ALA A 72 -28.15 -13.48 12.60
C ALA A 72 -27.22 -12.46 13.29
N VAL A 73 -26.90 -12.68 14.56
CA VAL A 73 -25.99 -11.79 15.32
C VAL A 73 -24.58 -11.86 14.74
N THR A 74 -24.07 -13.07 14.48
CA THR A 74 -22.72 -13.24 13.93
C THR A 74 -22.58 -12.66 12.53
N SER A 75 -23.61 -12.81 11.68
CA SER A 75 -23.62 -12.22 10.34
C SER A 75 -23.60 -10.69 10.42
N ARG A 76 -24.45 -10.09 11.27
CA ARG A 76 -24.49 -8.63 11.47
C ARG A 76 -23.18 -8.06 12.00
N LEU A 77 -22.49 -8.77 12.90
CA LEU A 77 -21.18 -8.34 13.41
C LEU A 77 -20.13 -8.33 12.29
N ILE A 78 -20.06 -9.38 11.47
CA ILE A 78 -19.14 -9.44 10.34
C ILE A 78 -19.48 -8.35 9.31
N ASP A 79 -20.77 -8.11 9.06
CA ASP A 79 -21.22 -7.06 8.14
C ASP A 79 -20.79 -5.68 8.63
N ARG A 80 -20.97 -5.38 9.92
CA ARG A 80 -20.52 -4.11 10.53
C ARG A 80 -19.01 -3.94 10.42
N LEU A 81 -18.22 -4.95 10.80
CA LEU A 81 -16.76 -4.89 10.70
C LEU A 81 -16.29 -4.70 9.26
N THR A 82 -16.96 -5.38 8.31
CA THR A 82 -16.65 -5.24 6.89
C THR A 82 -16.92 -3.83 6.39
N GLU A 83 -18.00 -3.20 6.85
CA GLU A 83 -18.31 -1.81 6.51
C GLU A 83 -17.30 -0.83 7.13
N GLU A 84 -16.98 -0.96 8.42
CA GLU A 84 -16.02 -0.10 9.13
C GLU A 84 -14.64 -0.13 8.45
N ILE A 85 -14.11 -1.33 8.19
CA ILE A 85 -12.81 -1.49 7.49
C ILE A 85 -12.93 -1.03 6.04
N GLY A 86 -14.09 -1.22 5.42
CA GLY A 86 -14.40 -0.73 4.07
C GLY A 86 -14.37 0.80 3.97
N GLN A 87 -14.83 1.51 4.99
CA GLN A 87 -14.73 2.97 5.09
C GLN A 87 -13.27 3.40 5.26
N GLU A 88 -12.53 2.81 6.20
CA GLU A 88 -11.12 3.13 6.39
C GLU A 88 -10.32 2.89 5.11
N LEU A 89 -10.58 1.79 4.39
CA LEU A 89 -9.96 1.52 3.10
C LEU A 89 -10.22 2.68 2.12
N ARG A 90 -11.46 3.15 1.99
CA ARG A 90 -11.80 4.27 1.10
C ARG A 90 -11.06 5.54 1.49
N GLU A 91 -11.01 5.88 2.77
CA GLU A 91 -10.30 7.04 3.29
C GLU A 91 -8.80 6.97 2.97
N ARG A 92 -8.14 5.84 3.25
CA ARG A 92 -6.71 5.64 2.95
C ARG A 92 -6.41 5.70 1.45
N GLN A 93 -7.30 5.13 0.63
CA GLN A 93 -7.17 5.23 -0.82
C GLN A 93 -7.27 6.69 -1.29
N HIS A 94 -8.22 7.44 -0.75
CA HIS A 94 -8.41 8.85 -1.07
C HIS A 94 -7.23 9.71 -0.63
N GLU A 95 -6.76 9.54 0.61
CA GLU A 95 -5.58 10.20 1.18
C GLU A 95 -4.33 9.96 0.32
N PHE A 96 -4.12 8.71 -0.14
CA PHE A 96 -3.02 8.40 -1.05
C PHE A 96 -3.15 9.13 -2.39
N ILE A 97 -4.34 9.11 -3.00
CA ILE A 97 -4.58 9.73 -4.31
C ILE A 97 -4.34 11.24 -4.25
N ILE A 98 -4.82 11.92 -3.21
CA ILE A 98 -4.61 13.36 -3.02
C ILE A 98 -3.13 13.70 -2.88
N ARG A 99 -2.38 12.94 -2.08
CA ARG A 99 -0.96 13.22 -1.84
C ARG A 99 -0.04 12.76 -2.97
N TRP A 100 -0.51 11.86 -3.83
CA TRP A 100 0.31 11.22 -4.85
C TRP A 100 1.01 12.20 -5.80
N PRO A 101 0.36 13.25 -6.37
CA PRO A 101 1.04 14.19 -7.27
C PRO A 101 2.24 14.89 -6.64
N VAL A 102 2.14 15.26 -5.36
CA VAL A 102 3.22 15.90 -4.60
C VAL A 102 4.36 14.89 -4.38
N LYS A 103 4.04 13.70 -3.83
CA LYS A 103 5.04 12.64 -3.59
C LYS A 103 5.75 12.24 -4.88
N GLN A 104 5.02 12.13 -6.00
CA GLN A 104 5.57 11.79 -7.31
C GLN A 104 6.51 12.88 -7.83
N ARG A 105 6.13 14.16 -7.71
CA ARG A 105 6.96 15.30 -8.15
C ARG A 105 8.27 15.34 -7.35
N GLU A 106 8.19 15.20 -6.03
CA GLU A 106 9.36 15.16 -5.17
C GLU A 106 10.27 13.98 -5.48
N LEU A 107 9.70 12.78 -5.66
CA LEU A 107 10.46 11.58 -6.00
C LEU A 107 11.21 11.78 -7.32
N ARG A 108 10.53 12.28 -8.37
CA ARG A 108 11.16 12.60 -9.67
C ARG A 108 12.28 13.64 -9.52
N ARG A 109 12.06 14.68 -8.72
CA ARG A 109 13.09 15.71 -8.44
C ARG A 109 14.32 15.11 -7.77
N LYS A 110 14.14 14.26 -6.76
CA LYS A 110 15.28 13.60 -6.08
C LYS A 110 16.00 12.63 -7.01
N PHE A 111 15.29 11.81 -7.78
CA PHE A 111 15.92 10.95 -8.79
C PHE A 111 16.73 11.78 -9.80
N LYS A 112 16.18 12.88 -10.33
CA LYS A 112 16.92 13.76 -11.26
C LYS A 112 18.16 14.39 -10.61
N ARG A 113 18.12 14.70 -9.31
CA ARG A 113 19.29 15.22 -8.58
C ARG A 113 20.41 14.18 -8.47
N PHE A 114 20.08 12.91 -8.24
CA PHE A 114 21.08 11.86 -8.05
C PHE A 114 21.50 11.14 -9.34
N LEU A 115 20.63 11.09 -10.35
CA LEU A 115 20.87 10.47 -11.66
C LEU A 115 21.10 11.51 -12.78
N GLY A 116 21.13 12.80 -12.46
CA GLY A 116 21.51 13.86 -13.39
C GLY A 116 22.94 13.68 -13.89
N PRO A 117 23.38 14.41 -14.92
CA PRO A 117 24.61 14.13 -15.65
C PRO A 117 25.84 14.18 -14.73
N ARG A 118 26.20 13.01 -14.22
CA ARG A 118 27.55 12.59 -13.84
C ARG A 118 27.82 11.30 -14.60
N VAL A 119 27.76 11.40 -15.93
CA VAL A 119 28.43 10.45 -16.81
C VAL A 119 29.89 10.87 -16.78
N ILE A 120 30.64 10.30 -15.84
CA ILE A 120 32.08 10.14 -15.98
C ILE A 120 32.28 8.64 -16.04
N ILE A 121 32.17 8.10 -17.26
CA ILE A 121 32.88 6.90 -17.69
C ILE A 121 33.62 7.34 -18.94
#